data_AF-A0A1Z7YU16-F1
#
_entry.id   AF-A0A1Z7YU16-F1
#
_cell.length_a   1.000
_cell.length_b   1.000
_cell.length_c   1.000
_cell.angle_alpha   90.00
_cell.angle_beta   90.00
_cell.angle_gamma   90.00
#
_symmetry.space_group_name_H-M   'P 1'
#
loop_
_entity.id
_entity.type
_entity.pdbx_description
1 polymer ?
#
loop_
_entity_poly.entity_id
_entity_poly.type
_entity_poly.pdbx_seq_one_letter_code
_entity_poly.pdbx_strand_id
1 'polypeptide(L)'
;MSDSQGVLPNLISKVLILLGVTLVAVYVVYLPMPDAFQSDSLPGGAFANLGIVLYGLASAGSAFVAWGLIVGHTKNDAITKQQIYKASAVGFALLGFMRLVTAIFPPEQFVEMIFLPIGEFVAFSVIAVVLYRS
;
A
#
# COMPACT_ATOMS: atom_id res chain seq x y z
N MET A 1 -18.67 -13.43 -30.75
CA MET A 1 -18.59 -12.41 -29.68
C MET A 1 -18.00 -13.08 -28.44
N SER A 2 -16.68 -13.10 -28.23
CA SER A 2 -16.11 -13.91 -27.12
C SER A 2 -14.72 -13.55 -26.58
N ASP A 3 -14.04 -12.47 -26.99
CA ASP A 3 -12.64 -12.24 -26.56
C ASP A 3 -12.41 -11.00 -25.67
N SER A 4 -13.41 -10.13 -25.48
CA SER A 4 -13.18 -8.90 -24.68
C SER A 4 -13.46 -9.02 -23.18
N GLN A 5 -14.09 -10.11 -22.73
CA GLN A 5 -14.52 -10.25 -21.32
C GLN A 5 -13.35 -10.41 -20.34
N GLY A 6 -12.17 -10.83 -20.80
CA GLY A 6 -10.98 -11.01 -19.95
C GLY A 6 -9.94 -9.89 -20.02
N VAL A 7 -9.97 -9.00 -21.01
CA VAL A 7 -8.88 -8.05 -21.26
C VAL A 7 -8.95 -6.85 -20.31
N LEU A 8 -10.14 -6.28 -20.12
CA LEU A 8 -10.33 -5.09 -19.30
C LEU A 8 -10.09 -5.33 -17.79
N PRO A 9 -10.63 -6.40 -17.16
CA PRO A 9 -10.34 -6.71 -15.76
C PRO A 9 -8.85 -6.98 -15.50
N ASN A 10 -8.19 -7.68 -16.43
CA ASN A 10 -6.75 -7.94 -16.33
C ASN A 10 -5.93 -6.65 -16.48
N LEU A 11 -6.32 -5.73 -17.34
CA LEU A 11 -5.66 -4.44 -17.48
C LEU A 11 -5.82 -3.60 -16.20
N ILE A 12 -7.06 -3.49 -15.69
CA ILE A 12 -7.35 -2.76 -14.44
C ILE A 12 -6.56 -3.36 -13.27
N SER A 13 -6.55 -4.69 -13.14
CA SER A 13 -5.76 -5.40 -12.13
C SER A 13 -4.29 -5.01 -12.17
N LYS A 14 -3.66 -5.07 -13.34
CA LYS A 14 -2.25 -4.69 -13.53
C LYS A 14 -1.99 -3.23 -13.19
N VAL A 15 -2.86 -2.33 -13.62
CA VAL A 15 -2.75 -0.88 -13.32
C VAL A 15 -2.84 -0.63 -11.81
N LEU A 16 -3.81 -1.25 -11.13
CA LEU A 16 -3.99 -1.09 -9.68
C LEU A 16 -2.81 -1.64 -8.89
N ILE A 17 -2.31 -2.83 -9.26
CA ILE A 17 -1.14 -3.42 -8.59
C ILE A 17 0.10 -2.55 -8.84
N LEU A 18 0.35 -2.16 -10.08
CA LEU A 18 1.50 -1.31 -10.43
C LEU A 18 1.46 0.02 -9.66
N LEU A 19 0.31 0.69 -9.69
CA LEU A 19 0.12 1.97 -9.00
C LEU A 19 0.28 1.79 -7.49
N GLY A 20 -0.34 0.76 -6.91
CA GLY A 20 -0.25 0.49 -5.48
C GLY A 20 1.18 0.19 -5.01
N VAL A 21 1.90 -0.68 -5.72
CA VAL A 21 3.32 -0.98 -5.43
C VAL A 21 4.18 0.27 -5.60
N THR A 22 3.94 1.08 -6.64
CA THR A 22 4.69 2.32 -6.86
C THR A 22 4.50 3.30 -5.71
N LEU A 23 3.27 3.51 -5.23
CA LEU A 23 3.01 4.42 -4.11
C LEU A 23 3.69 3.96 -2.82
N VAL A 24 3.67 2.65 -2.52
CA VAL A 24 4.40 2.08 -1.38
C VAL A 24 5.90 2.26 -1.56
N ALA A 25 6.43 1.94 -2.74
CA ALA A 25 7.86 2.04 -3.03
C ALA A 25 8.37 3.49 -2.91
N VAL A 26 7.63 4.46 -3.44
CA VAL A 26 7.96 5.89 -3.32
C VAL A 26 8.06 6.31 -1.86
N TYR A 27 7.10 5.91 -1.02
CA TYR A 27 7.15 6.20 0.41
C TYR A 27 8.36 5.55 1.11
N VAL A 28 8.65 4.28 0.81
CA VAL A 28 9.78 3.53 1.37
C VAL A 28 11.12 4.15 0.97
N VAL A 29 11.24 4.63 -0.26
CA VAL A 29 12.45 5.31 -0.77
C VAL A 29 12.60 6.72 -0.20
N TYR A 30 11.48 7.42 0.01
CA TYR A 30 11.45 8.76 0.59
C TYR A 30 11.93 8.77 2.04
N LEU A 31 11.44 7.86 2.88
CA LEU A 31 11.68 7.85 4.32
C LEU A 31 13.17 7.94 4.76
N PRO A 32 14.12 7.18 4.18
CA PRO A 32 15.53 7.26 4.59
C PRO A 32 16.25 8.52 4.11
N MET A 33 15.70 9.27 3.16
CA MET A 33 16.34 10.45 2.57
C MET A 33 15.31 11.54 2.21
N PRO A 34 14.55 12.06 3.19
CA PRO A 34 13.50 13.04 2.94
C PRO A 34 14.04 14.33 2.30
N ASP A 35 15.26 14.74 2.66
CA ASP A 35 15.92 15.96 2.15
C ASP A 35 16.18 15.90 0.64
N ALA A 36 16.32 14.71 0.05
CA ALA A 36 16.48 14.55 -1.40
C ALA A 36 15.22 14.89 -2.20
N PHE A 37 14.06 14.98 -1.51
CA PHE A 37 12.76 15.28 -2.10
C PHE A 37 12.22 16.65 -1.66
N GLN A 38 12.87 17.31 -0.69
CA GLN A 38 12.56 18.67 -0.30
C GLN A 38 13.31 19.63 -1.24
N SER A 39 12.58 20.22 -2.18
CA SER A 39 13.13 21.28 -3.02
C SER A 39 12.85 22.64 -2.38
N ASP A 40 13.92 23.35 -2.00
CA ASP A 40 13.89 24.76 -1.56
C ASP A 40 13.32 25.71 -2.63
N SER A 41 13.12 25.25 -3.87
CA SER A 41 12.68 26.05 -5.00
C SER A 41 11.15 26.09 -5.23
N LEU A 42 10.35 25.44 -4.38
CA LEU A 42 8.88 25.45 -4.51
C LEU A 42 8.30 26.63 -3.71
N PRO A 43 7.68 27.64 -4.37
CA PRO A 43 7.16 28.80 -3.68
C PRO A 43 5.93 28.43 -2.85
N GLY A 44 6.04 28.67 -1.53
CA GLY A 44 5.01 28.35 -0.55
C GLY A 44 5.22 26.96 0.04
N GLY A 45 5.28 26.87 1.37
CA GLY A 45 5.41 25.64 2.15
C GLY A 45 4.25 24.63 2.02
N ALA A 46 3.78 24.38 0.79
CA ALA A 46 2.67 23.53 0.43
C ALA A 46 2.94 22.03 0.67
N PHE A 47 4.20 21.67 0.93
CA PHE A 47 4.60 20.30 1.27
C PHE A 47 5.23 20.18 2.65
N ALA A 48 4.91 21.09 3.59
CA ALA A 48 5.38 21.04 4.98
C ALA A 48 5.07 19.71 5.70
N ASN A 49 4.24 18.84 5.11
CA ASN A 49 3.98 17.47 5.59
C ASN A 49 4.00 16.42 4.48
N LEU A 50 4.94 16.50 3.52
CA LEU A 50 5.10 15.51 2.45
C LEU A 50 5.15 14.07 2.97
N GLY A 51 5.80 13.84 4.12
CA GLY A 51 5.85 12.54 4.77
C GLY A 51 4.48 11.96 5.13
N ILE A 52 3.55 12.79 5.64
CA ILE A 52 2.16 12.35 5.93
C ILE A 52 1.41 12.06 4.63
N VAL A 53 1.58 12.89 3.60
CA VAL A 53 0.93 12.69 2.30
C VAL A 53 1.38 11.36 1.69
N LEU A 54 2.69 11.12 1.64
CA LEU A 54 3.24 9.87 1.10
C LEU A 54 2.85 8.65 1.95
N TYR A 55 2.77 8.80 3.28
CA TYR A 55 2.25 7.75 4.16
C TYR A 55 0.78 7.41 3.86
N GLY A 56 -0.07 8.43 3.67
CA GLY A 56 -1.47 8.23 3.28
C GLY A 56 -1.60 7.56 1.92
N LEU A 57 -0.81 8.00 0.94
CA LEU A 57 -0.78 7.42 -0.40
C LEU A 57 -0.27 5.98 -0.42
N ALA A 58 0.76 5.64 0.36
CA ALA A 58 1.24 4.27 0.48
C ALA A 58 0.22 3.36 1.18
N SER A 59 -0.54 3.89 2.14
CA SER A 59 -1.63 3.16 2.79
C SER A 59 -2.75 2.83 1.77
N ALA A 60 -3.14 3.81 0.95
CA ALA A 60 -4.07 3.59 -0.16
C ALA A 60 -3.49 2.65 -1.22
N GLY A 61 -2.19 2.73 -1.50
CA GLY A 61 -1.47 1.86 -2.42
C GLY A 61 -1.58 0.39 -2.02
N SER A 62 -1.44 0.09 -0.73
CA SER A 62 -1.61 -1.27 -0.20
C SER A 62 -3.03 -1.82 -0.47
N ALA A 63 -4.05 -0.96 -0.36
CA ALA A 63 -5.43 -1.32 -0.70
C ALA A 63 -5.62 -1.53 -2.21
N PHE A 64 -4.97 -0.72 -3.06
CA PHE A 64 -5.00 -0.92 -4.52
C PHE A 64 -4.38 -2.23 -4.94
N VAL A 65 -3.29 -2.68 -4.31
CA VAL A 65 -2.73 -4.00 -4.59
C VAL A 65 -3.72 -5.12 -4.25
N ALA A 66 -4.33 -5.07 -3.06
CA ALA A 66 -5.34 -6.06 -2.68
C ALA A 66 -6.53 -6.06 -3.65
N TRP A 67 -7.06 -4.88 -3.99
CA TRP A 67 -8.17 -4.77 -4.93
C TRP A 67 -7.80 -5.24 -6.34
N GLY A 68 -6.61 -4.87 -6.82
CA GLY A 68 -6.10 -5.31 -8.11
C GLY A 68 -5.96 -6.83 -8.18
N LEU A 69 -5.53 -7.49 -7.10
CA LEU A 69 -5.48 -8.95 -7.03
C LEU A 69 -6.88 -9.58 -7.08
N ILE A 70 -7.87 -8.98 -6.41
CA ILE A 70 -9.26 -9.45 -6.47
C ILE A 70 -9.79 -9.35 -7.90
N VAL A 71 -9.70 -8.16 -8.51
CA VAL A 71 -10.21 -7.89 -9.86
C VAL A 71 -9.54 -8.77 -10.92
N GLY A 72 -8.24 -9.04 -10.78
CA GLY A 72 -7.49 -9.88 -11.72
C GLY A 72 -7.86 -11.37 -11.66
N HIS A 73 -8.49 -11.81 -10.57
CA HIS A 73 -8.90 -13.21 -10.38
C HIS A 73 -10.42 -13.42 -10.51
N THR A 74 -11.17 -12.38 -10.84
CA THR A 74 -12.61 -12.48 -11.13
C THR A 74 -12.80 -13.35 -12.38
N LYS A 75 -13.46 -14.49 -12.22
CA LYS A 75 -13.80 -15.39 -13.33
C LYS A 75 -15.33 -15.51 -13.39
N ASN A 76 -15.91 -15.26 -14.56
CA ASN A 76 -17.36 -15.30 -14.80
C ASN A 76 -18.14 -14.41 -13.80
N ASP A 77 -17.66 -13.20 -13.53
CA ASP A 77 -18.25 -12.24 -12.57
C ASP A 77 -18.39 -12.76 -11.12
N ALA A 78 -17.68 -13.84 -10.77
CA ALA A 78 -17.67 -14.42 -9.43
C ALA A 78 -16.31 -14.25 -8.77
N ILE A 79 -16.35 -13.91 -7.47
CA ILE A 79 -15.18 -13.84 -6.59
C ILE A 79 -15.41 -14.80 -5.42
N THR A 80 -14.44 -15.68 -5.18
CA THR A 80 -14.49 -16.62 -4.05
C THR A 80 -14.00 -15.96 -2.76
N LYS A 81 -14.51 -16.40 -1.61
CA LYS A 81 -14.02 -15.95 -0.30
C LYS A 81 -12.51 -16.14 -0.14
N GLN A 82 -11.98 -17.25 -0.63
CA GLN A 82 -10.55 -17.54 -0.55
C GLN A 82 -9.71 -16.54 -1.36
N GLN A 83 -10.18 -16.09 -2.52
CA GLN A 83 -9.51 -15.04 -3.29
C GLN A 83 -9.51 -13.70 -2.53
N ILE A 84 -10.63 -13.34 -1.89
CA ILE A 84 -10.72 -12.14 -1.06
C ILE A 84 -9.71 -12.23 0.08
N TYR A 85 -9.69 -13.34 0.83
CA TYR A 85 -8.78 -13.50 1.96
C TYR A 85 -7.31 -13.44 1.56
N LYS A 86 -6.92 -14.14 0.48
CA LYS A 86 -5.54 -14.10 -0.03
C LYS A 86 -5.14 -12.71 -0.51
N ALA A 87 -6.01 -12.02 -1.23
CA ALA A 87 -5.72 -10.67 -1.70
C ALA A 87 -5.66 -9.65 -0.55
N SER A 88 -6.58 -9.72 0.40
CA SER A 88 -6.56 -8.92 1.62
C SER A 88 -5.31 -9.21 2.45
N ALA A 89 -4.87 -10.47 2.55
CA ALA A 89 -3.63 -10.83 3.24
C ALA A 89 -2.41 -10.11 2.63
N VAL A 90 -2.33 -10.02 1.30
CA VAL A 90 -1.27 -9.27 0.63
C VAL A 90 -1.36 -7.76 0.94
N GLY A 91 -2.57 -7.19 0.92
CA GLY A 91 -2.77 -5.78 1.29
C GLY A 91 -2.33 -5.48 2.72
N PHE A 92 -2.71 -6.33 3.68
CA PHE A 92 -2.28 -6.20 5.08
C PHE A 92 -0.78 -6.46 5.26
N ALA A 93 -0.17 -7.35 4.48
CA ALA A 93 1.28 -7.54 4.51
C ALA A 93 2.02 -6.29 4.02
N LEU A 94 1.53 -5.63 2.97
CA LEU A 94 2.08 -4.35 2.50
C LEU A 94 1.88 -3.22 3.52
N LEU A 95 0.71 -3.15 4.16
CA LEU A 95 0.47 -2.23 5.27
C LEU A 95 1.45 -2.49 6.43
N GLY A 96 1.64 -3.76 6.80
CA GLY A 96 2.64 -4.12 7.80
C GLY A 96 4.05 -3.67 7.38
N PHE A 97 4.46 -4.00 6.17
CA PHE A 97 5.77 -3.63 5.64
C PHE A 97 6.01 -2.12 5.67
N MET A 98 5.06 -1.31 5.18
CA MET A 98 5.23 0.14 5.22
C MET A 98 5.33 0.67 6.65
N ARG A 99 4.58 0.10 7.60
CA ARG A 99 4.62 0.49 9.02
C ARG A 99 5.94 0.11 9.68
N LEU A 100 6.52 -1.03 9.32
CA LEU A 100 7.86 -1.40 9.73
C LEU A 100 8.89 -0.38 9.23
N VAL A 101 8.82 0.03 7.96
CA VAL A 101 9.74 1.03 7.41
C VAL A 101 9.53 2.39 8.10
N THR A 102 8.29 2.81 8.36
CA THR A 102 8.00 4.00 9.18
C THR A 102 8.60 3.91 10.58
N ALA A 103 8.60 2.74 11.21
CA ALA A 103 9.20 2.57 12.53
C ALA A 103 10.75 2.62 12.49
N ILE A 104 11.37 2.15 11.41
CA ILE A 104 12.83 2.20 11.22
C ILE A 104 13.30 3.63 10.88
N PHE A 105 12.54 4.33 10.04
CA PHE A 105 12.82 5.70 9.59
C PHE A 105 11.63 6.60 9.96
N PRO A 106 11.46 6.96 11.24
CA PRO A 106 10.30 7.70 11.68
C PRO A 106 10.31 9.13 11.14
N PRO A 107 9.26 9.56 10.40
CA PRO A 107 9.01 10.96 10.15
C PRO A 107 8.86 11.71 11.48
N GLU A 108 9.13 13.01 11.49
CA GLU A 108 9.01 13.86 12.69
C GLU A 108 7.67 13.67 13.43
N GLN A 109 6.57 13.50 12.68
CA GLN A 109 5.24 13.33 13.24
C GLN A 109 5.04 11.99 13.99
N PHE A 110 5.90 11.00 13.76
CA PHE A 110 5.84 9.68 14.40
C PHE A 110 6.92 9.48 15.46
N VAL A 111 7.87 10.41 15.64
CA VAL A 111 8.95 10.26 16.65
C VAL A 111 8.37 10.14 18.06
N GLU A 112 7.42 11.01 18.42
CA GLU A 112 6.76 10.99 19.73
C GLU A 112 5.72 9.85 19.86
N MET A 113 5.33 9.25 18.74
CA MET A 113 4.30 8.21 18.66
C MET A 113 4.84 6.90 18.08
N ILE A 114 6.13 6.60 18.27
CA ILE A 114 6.81 5.48 17.60
C ILE A 114 6.16 4.12 17.87
N PHE A 115 5.48 3.97 19.01
CA PHE A 115 4.72 2.78 19.36
C PHE A 115 3.53 2.51 18.42
N LEU A 116 3.00 3.55 17.77
CA LEU A 116 1.89 3.43 16.83
C LEU A 116 2.28 2.62 15.57
N PRO A 117 3.28 3.01 14.77
CA PRO A 117 3.68 2.21 13.60
C PRO A 117 4.19 0.81 13.99
N ILE A 118 4.83 0.65 15.16
CA ILE A 118 5.23 -0.68 15.66
C ILE A 118 4.00 -1.55 15.94
N GLY A 119 3.01 -1.02 16.66
CA GLY A 119 1.78 -1.72 16.98
C GLY A 119 0.97 -2.07 15.73
N GLU A 120 0.86 -1.13 14.78
CA GLU A 120 0.22 -1.35 13.48
C GLU A 120 0.95 -2.41 12.67
N PHE A 121 2.29 -2.43 12.65
CA PHE A 121 3.06 -3.49 11.98
C PHE A 121 2.70 -4.88 12.52
N VAL A 122 2.70 -5.05 13.85
CA VAL A 122 2.35 -6.33 14.49
C VAL A 122 0.92 -6.72 14.16
N ALA A 123 -0.03 -5.81 14.32
CA ALA A 123 -1.44 -6.06 14.06
C ALA A 123 -1.69 -6.47 12.61
N PHE A 124 -1.17 -5.70 11.64
CA PHE A 124 -1.34 -5.99 10.22
C PHE A 124 -0.64 -7.28 9.80
N SER A 125 0.52 -7.59 10.38
CA SER A 125 1.21 -8.86 10.11
C SER A 125 0.42 -10.06 10.63
N VAL A 126 -0.16 -9.97 11.83
CA VAL A 126 -1.02 -11.03 12.38
C VAL A 126 -2.26 -11.21 11.51
N ILE A 127 -2.93 -10.12 11.14
CA ILE A 127 -4.11 -10.16 10.26
C ILE A 127 -3.74 -10.79 8.92
N ALA A 128 -2.62 -10.40 8.30
CA ALA A 128 -2.15 -10.95 7.04
C ALA A 128 -1.93 -12.47 7.13
N VAL A 129 -1.29 -12.96 8.20
CA VAL A 129 -1.05 -14.40 8.42
C VAL A 129 -2.36 -15.16 8.61
N VAL A 130 -3.29 -14.62 9.40
CA VAL A 130 -4.60 -15.25 9.64
C VAL A 130 -5.39 -15.35 8.34
N LEU A 131 -5.47 -14.27 7.57
CA LEU A 131 -6.17 -14.25 6.29
C LEU A 131 -5.52 -15.17 5.26
N TYR A 132 -4.19 -15.26 5.22
CA TYR A 132 -3.49 -16.13 4.28
C TYR A 132 -3.73 -17.62 4.55
N ARG A 133 -3.93 -17.99 5.82
CA ARG A 133 -4.19 -19.37 6.26
C ARG A 133 -5.66 -19.76 6.22
N SER A 134 -6.57 -18.82 5.98
CA SER A 134 -8.02 -19.02 5.89
C SER A 134 -8.46 -19.42 4.48
#